data_AF-A0A4P5YI22-F1
#
_entry.id   AF-A0A4P5YI22-F1
#
_cell.length_a   1.000
_cell.length_b   1.000
_cell.length_c   1.000
_cell.angle_alpha   90.00
_cell.angle_beta   90.00
_cell.angle_gamma   90.00
#
_symmetry.space_group_name_H-M   'P 1'
#
loop_
_entity.id
_entity.type
_entity.pdbx_description
1 polymer ?
#
loop_
_entity_poly.entity_id
_entity_poly.type
_entity_poly.pdbx_seq_one_letter_code
_entity_poly.pdbx_strand_id
1 'polypeptide(L)'
;MVRLLFLGLCLLPSLGFAQEPVISRYREAELGNAEAQVEVGHYYVIQYARNRIRRNLTEALDWYGRAAKQRNTLGMMRLAELHLRPEPEVHSPADAFDWYDRLYESNRPETGCNAALARFYAEGVPARDGKPASPPDLRRAYYHALLHASTGIMPPDLTEIKSRARGKLTAAEVKDVEDRAFRWVEDHNKPGFKLEVELAAGEGPDKAGKKNKDGKATTTDEPIDTSDKALDLAIKNQQESAKQVAPLGKQKRYLLPSADREKK
;
A
#
# COMPACT_ATOMS: atom_id res chain seq x y z
N MET A 1 -39.55 73.94 -8.34
CA MET A 1 -38.33 73.78 -7.50
C MET A 1 -38.53 72.50 -6.70
N VAL A 2 -37.57 71.60 -6.51
CA VAL A 2 -36.10 71.65 -6.69
C VAL A 2 -35.62 70.62 -7.75
N ARG A 3 -34.36 70.70 -8.19
CA ARG A 3 -33.70 69.79 -9.15
C ARG A 3 -32.72 68.84 -8.42
N LEU A 4 -32.25 67.80 -9.12
CA LEU A 4 -31.12 66.92 -8.78
C LEU A 4 -31.41 65.89 -7.67
N LEU A 5 -30.88 64.65 -7.69
CA LEU A 5 -29.96 64.01 -8.67
C LEU A 5 -30.59 62.77 -9.34
N PHE A 6 -30.36 62.64 -10.65
CA PHE A 6 -30.15 61.35 -11.31
C PHE A 6 -28.65 60.99 -11.20
N LEU A 7 -28.28 59.74 -11.56
CA LEU A 7 -26.92 59.16 -11.53
C LEU A 7 -26.44 58.64 -10.15
N GLY A 8 -26.95 57.46 -9.79
CA GLY A 8 -26.44 56.59 -8.71
C GLY A 8 -25.80 55.28 -9.23
N LEU A 9 -25.23 55.32 -10.44
CA LEU A 9 -24.35 54.32 -11.08
C LEU A 9 -24.71 52.82 -10.90
N CYS A 10 -25.58 52.28 -11.75
CA CYS A 10 -25.77 50.83 -11.89
C CYS A 10 -24.60 50.16 -12.67
N LEU A 11 -23.45 50.01 -12.03
CA LEU A 11 -22.37 49.08 -12.39
C LEU A 11 -21.95 48.33 -11.12
N LEU A 12 -21.76 47.01 -11.06
CA LEU A 12 -21.55 46.02 -12.13
C LEU A 12 -22.44 44.77 -11.94
N PRO A 13 -23.20 44.31 -12.95
CA PRO A 13 -23.91 43.02 -12.89
C PRO A 13 -22.99 41.83 -13.23
N SER A 14 -21.76 41.78 -12.69
CA SER A 14 -20.80 40.71 -13.02
C SER A 14 -19.66 40.48 -12.00
N LEU A 15 -19.89 40.65 -10.70
CA LEU A 15 -19.12 39.89 -9.71
C LEU A 15 -19.72 38.50 -9.61
N GLY A 16 -19.30 37.65 -10.56
CA GLY A 16 -19.49 36.22 -10.46
C GLY A 16 -18.68 35.69 -9.29
N PHE A 17 -19.30 35.65 -8.11
CA PHE A 17 -18.92 34.71 -7.06
C PHE A 17 -19.18 33.30 -7.60
N ALA A 18 -18.25 32.81 -8.42
CA ALA A 18 -17.96 31.39 -8.43
C ALA A 18 -17.64 31.04 -6.98
N GLN A 19 -18.60 30.42 -6.29
CA GLN A 19 -18.36 29.89 -4.97
C GLN A 19 -17.13 29.01 -5.07
N GLU A 20 -16.09 29.25 -4.26
CA GLU A 20 -14.97 28.32 -4.25
C GLU A 20 -15.56 26.93 -3.94
N PRO A 21 -15.23 25.92 -4.77
CA PRO A 21 -15.84 24.60 -4.67
C PRO A 21 -15.71 24.10 -3.23
N VAL A 22 -16.83 23.60 -2.67
CA VAL A 22 -17.01 23.30 -1.23
C VAL A 22 -16.02 22.24 -0.69
N ILE A 23 -15.17 21.69 -1.57
CA ILE A 23 -14.09 20.75 -1.30
C ILE A 23 -12.77 21.53 -1.37
N SER A 24 -12.12 21.74 -0.22
CA SER A 24 -10.92 22.58 -0.08
C SER A 24 -9.79 22.25 -1.06
N ARG A 25 -9.58 20.97 -1.39
CA ARG A 25 -8.52 20.52 -2.31
C ARG A 25 -8.92 20.49 -3.80
N TYR A 26 -10.11 20.96 -4.19
CA TYR A 26 -10.58 20.84 -5.58
C TYR A 26 -9.66 21.53 -6.60
N ARG A 27 -9.14 22.73 -6.31
CA ARG A 27 -8.16 23.42 -7.16
C ARG A 27 -6.87 22.61 -7.33
N GLU A 28 -6.40 21.92 -6.28
CA GLU A 28 -5.24 21.01 -6.38
C GLU A 28 -5.56 19.79 -7.26
N ALA A 29 -6.77 19.25 -7.15
CA ALA A 29 -7.22 18.10 -7.93
C ALA A 29 -7.33 18.42 -9.44
N GLU A 30 -7.83 19.61 -9.78
CA GLU A 30 -7.85 20.14 -11.16
C GLU A 30 -6.44 20.39 -11.71
N LEU A 31 -5.52 20.90 -10.87
CA LEU A 31 -4.10 21.06 -11.21
C LEU A 31 -3.32 19.73 -11.26
N GLY A 32 -3.99 18.59 -11.07
CA GLY A 32 -3.42 17.26 -11.27
C GLY A 32 -2.95 16.54 -10.01
N ASN A 33 -3.05 17.12 -8.81
CA ASN A 33 -2.61 16.45 -7.59
C ASN A 33 -3.45 15.18 -7.33
N ALA A 34 -2.82 14.01 -7.42
CA ALA A 34 -3.53 12.72 -7.35
C ALA A 34 -4.15 12.41 -5.98
N GLU A 35 -3.61 12.95 -4.87
CA GLU A 35 -4.21 12.80 -3.54
C GLU A 35 -5.46 13.67 -3.39
N ALA A 36 -5.37 14.92 -3.85
CA ALA A 36 -6.52 15.82 -3.92
C ALA A 36 -7.64 15.24 -4.81
N GLN A 37 -7.30 14.57 -5.92
CA GLN A 37 -8.26 13.85 -6.76
C GLN A 37 -8.96 12.71 -6.00
N VAL A 38 -8.26 11.99 -5.11
CA VAL A 38 -8.88 11.00 -4.22
C VAL A 38 -9.81 11.66 -3.20
N GLU A 39 -9.41 12.77 -2.57
CA GLU A 39 -10.27 13.47 -1.60
C GLU A 39 -11.54 14.04 -2.25
N VAL A 40 -11.43 14.59 -3.45
CA VAL A 40 -12.59 15.06 -4.24
C VAL A 40 -13.51 13.88 -4.60
N GLY A 41 -12.96 12.76 -5.10
CA GLY A 41 -13.75 11.56 -5.37
C GLY A 41 -14.47 11.03 -4.13
N HIS A 42 -13.80 11.05 -2.97
CA HIS A 42 -14.37 10.63 -1.69
C HIS A 42 -15.47 11.57 -1.18
N TYR A 43 -15.33 12.88 -1.37
CA TYR A 43 -16.42 13.83 -1.11
C TYR A 43 -17.67 13.48 -1.92
N TYR A 44 -17.54 13.19 -3.22
CA TYR A 44 -18.69 12.81 -4.04
C TYR A 44 -19.33 11.48 -3.59
N VAL A 45 -18.54 10.50 -3.15
CA VAL A 45 -19.07 9.27 -2.51
C VAL A 45 -19.89 9.60 -1.25
N ILE A 46 -19.43 10.53 -0.40
CA ILE A 46 -20.16 10.98 0.79
C ILE A 46 -21.45 11.72 0.39
N GLN A 47 -21.42 12.56 -0.64
CA GLN A 47 -22.62 13.26 -1.13
C GLN A 47 -23.66 12.26 -1.65
N TYR A 48 -23.25 11.26 -2.45
CA TYR A 48 -24.16 10.18 -2.85
C TYR A 48 -24.77 9.47 -1.62
N ALA A 49 -23.98 9.14 -0.60
CA ALA A 49 -24.49 8.47 0.60
C ALA A 49 -25.55 9.32 1.34
N ARG A 50 -25.45 10.65 1.29
CA ARG A 50 -26.39 11.61 1.90
C ARG A 50 -27.67 11.84 1.09
N ASN A 51 -27.56 11.99 -0.23
CA ASN A 51 -28.66 12.47 -1.08
C ASN A 51 -29.13 11.50 -2.17
N ARG A 52 -28.44 10.37 -2.36
CA ARG A 52 -28.70 9.33 -3.38
C ARG A 52 -28.73 9.81 -4.84
N ILE A 53 -28.24 11.02 -5.13
CA ILE A 53 -28.16 11.56 -6.49
C ILE A 53 -27.06 10.80 -7.24
N ARG A 54 -27.46 9.90 -8.17
CA ARG A 54 -26.55 8.95 -8.84
C ARG A 54 -25.35 9.59 -9.54
N ARG A 55 -25.52 10.80 -10.10
CA ARG A 55 -24.43 11.58 -10.72
C ARG A 55 -23.20 11.70 -9.81
N ASN A 56 -23.37 11.79 -8.49
CA ASN A 56 -22.26 11.87 -7.56
C ASN A 56 -21.34 10.62 -7.63
N LEU A 57 -21.85 9.42 -7.95
CA LEU A 57 -21.00 8.26 -8.19
C LEU A 57 -20.22 8.36 -9.51
N THR A 58 -20.82 8.96 -10.55
CA THR A 58 -20.14 9.23 -11.83
C THR A 58 -19.03 10.27 -11.69
N GLU A 59 -19.24 11.33 -10.91
CA GLU A 59 -18.18 12.30 -10.56
C GLU A 59 -17.06 11.59 -9.79
N ALA A 60 -17.39 10.79 -8.77
CA ALA A 60 -16.40 10.02 -8.01
C ALA A 60 -15.59 9.04 -8.87
N LEU A 61 -16.24 8.41 -9.86
CA LEU A 61 -15.62 7.50 -10.82
C LEU A 61 -14.54 8.20 -11.66
N ASP A 62 -14.83 9.39 -12.19
CA ASP A 62 -13.83 10.14 -12.94
C ASP A 62 -12.69 10.65 -12.05
N TRP A 63 -12.99 11.17 -10.85
CA TRP A 63 -11.97 11.67 -9.93
C TRP A 63 -11.01 10.58 -9.44
N TYR A 64 -11.52 9.41 -9.03
CA TYR A 64 -10.67 8.25 -8.75
C TYR A 64 -9.97 7.72 -10.02
N GLY A 65 -10.65 7.76 -11.18
CA GLY A 65 -10.09 7.44 -12.48
C GLY A 65 -8.86 8.27 -12.85
N ARG A 66 -8.87 9.59 -12.56
CA ARG A 66 -7.72 10.49 -12.74
C ARG A 66 -6.56 10.10 -11.81
N ALA A 67 -6.83 9.86 -10.53
CA ALA A 67 -5.81 9.44 -9.57
C ALA A 67 -5.19 8.07 -9.92
N ALA A 68 -6.02 7.10 -10.33
CA ALA A 68 -5.57 5.76 -10.73
C ALA A 68 -4.73 5.76 -12.01
N LYS A 69 -5.04 6.62 -12.99
CA LYS A 69 -4.20 6.84 -14.20
C LYS A 69 -2.79 7.34 -13.83
N GLN A 70 -2.65 8.10 -12.74
CA GLN A 70 -1.37 8.54 -12.20
C GLN A 70 -0.64 7.49 -11.33
N ARG A 71 -1.14 6.24 -11.29
CA ARG A 71 -0.65 5.16 -10.41
C ARG A 71 -0.71 5.50 -8.92
N ASN A 72 -1.58 6.43 -8.49
CA ASN A 72 -1.81 6.66 -7.07
C ASN A 72 -2.48 5.42 -6.46
N THR A 73 -1.79 4.77 -5.54
CA THR A 73 -2.19 3.52 -4.88
C THR A 73 -3.58 3.62 -4.25
N LEU A 74 -3.88 4.73 -3.55
CA LEU A 74 -5.17 4.94 -2.92
C LEU A 74 -6.27 5.21 -3.96
N GLY A 75 -5.96 5.94 -5.04
CA GLY A 75 -6.87 6.16 -6.16
C GLY A 75 -7.26 4.86 -6.89
N MET A 76 -6.29 3.99 -7.18
CA MET A 76 -6.55 2.66 -7.72
C MET A 76 -7.44 1.82 -6.78
N MET A 77 -7.15 1.84 -5.48
CA MET A 77 -7.91 1.09 -4.46
C MET A 77 -9.35 1.59 -4.36
N ARG A 78 -9.56 2.92 -4.27
CA ARG A 78 -10.90 3.53 -4.22
C ARG A 78 -11.69 3.35 -5.52
N LEU A 79 -11.02 3.33 -6.67
CA LEU A 79 -11.66 3.04 -7.95
C LEU A 79 -12.16 1.58 -8.03
N ALA A 80 -11.34 0.63 -7.56
CA ALA A 80 -11.71 -0.78 -7.49
C ALA A 80 -12.88 -1.03 -6.51
N GLU A 81 -12.84 -0.40 -5.33
CA GLU A 81 -13.95 -0.40 -4.36
C GLU A 81 -15.23 0.20 -4.95
N LEU A 82 -15.13 1.34 -5.66
CA LEU A 82 -16.27 1.99 -6.31
C LEU A 82 -16.91 1.08 -7.37
N HIS A 83 -16.09 0.36 -8.14
CA HIS A 83 -16.54 -0.58 -9.17
C HIS A 83 -17.19 -1.86 -8.59
N LEU A 84 -16.91 -2.24 -7.35
CA LEU A 84 -17.59 -3.34 -6.66
C LEU A 84 -18.98 -2.97 -6.11
N ARG A 85 -19.32 -1.68 -6.05
CA ARG A 85 -20.63 -1.24 -5.53
C ARG A 85 -21.79 -1.70 -6.42
N PRO A 86 -23.00 -1.93 -5.86
CA PRO A 86 -24.15 -2.43 -6.62
C PRO A 86 -24.86 -1.36 -7.47
N GLU A 87 -24.46 -0.08 -7.43
CA GLU A 87 -25.07 0.97 -8.25
C GLU A 87 -24.65 0.84 -9.74
N PRO A 88 -25.58 0.67 -10.70
CA PRO A 88 -25.25 0.35 -12.09
C PRO A 88 -24.39 1.38 -12.84
N GLU A 89 -24.33 2.63 -12.38
CA GLU A 89 -23.51 3.69 -12.97
C GLU A 89 -22.01 3.50 -12.72
N VAL A 90 -21.64 2.62 -11.79
CA VAL A 90 -20.23 2.30 -11.45
C VAL A 90 -19.94 0.81 -11.40
N HIS A 91 -20.95 -0.06 -11.25
CA HIS A 91 -20.77 -1.51 -11.09
C HIS A 91 -20.05 -2.16 -12.29
N SER A 92 -18.78 -2.50 -12.10
CA SER A 92 -17.97 -3.28 -13.04
C SER A 92 -17.00 -4.18 -12.27
N PRO A 93 -17.42 -5.39 -11.88
CA PRO A 93 -16.53 -6.37 -11.24
C PRO A 93 -15.27 -6.67 -12.07
N ALA A 94 -15.34 -6.51 -13.38
CA ALA A 94 -14.21 -6.66 -14.31
C ALA A 94 -13.16 -5.55 -14.15
N ASP A 95 -13.56 -4.29 -14.15
CA ASP A 95 -12.63 -3.18 -13.90
C ASP A 95 -12.10 -3.23 -12.46
N ALA A 96 -12.94 -3.60 -11.48
CA ALA A 96 -12.49 -3.81 -10.11
C ALA A 96 -11.37 -4.86 -10.02
N PHE A 97 -11.56 -6.03 -10.65
CA PHE A 97 -10.53 -7.07 -10.71
C PHE A 97 -9.23 -6.54 -11.31
N ASP A 98 -9.27 -5.91 -12.49
CA ASP A 98 -8.09 -5.40 -13.18
C ASP A 98 -7.34 -4.33 -12.34
N TRP A 99 -8.04 -3.50 -11.56
CA TRP A 99 -7.40 -2.54 -10.65
C TRP A 99 -6.79 -3.20 -9.42
N TYR A 100 -7.40 -4.25 -8.85
CA TYR A 100 -6.78 -5.00 -7.75
C TYR A 100 -5.59 -5.85 -8.20
N ASP A 101 -5.63 -6.43 -9.40
CA ASP A 101 -4.51 -7.19 -9.97
C ASP A 101 -3.31 -6.24 -10.20
N ARG A 102 -3.56 -5.04 -10.76
CA ARG A 102 -2.54 -3.97 -10.88
C ARG A 102 -1.98 -3.47 -9.55
N LEU A 103 -2.76 -3.48 -8.47
CA LEU A 103 -2.28 -3.14 -7.12
C LEU A 103 -1.36 -4.23 -6.55
N TYR A 104 -1.66 -5.50 -6.85
CA TYR A 104 -0.79 -6.62 -6.53
C TYR A 104 0.51 -6.59 -7.38
N GLU A 105 0.42 -6.37 -8.70
CA GLU A 105 1.58 -6.16 -9.58
C GLU A 105 2.45 -4.97 -9.16
N SER A 106 1.82 -3.87 -8.73
CA SER A 106 2.49 -2.67 -8.20
C SER A 106 3.10 -2.88 -6.80
N ASN A 107 3.03 -4.11 -6.29
CA ASN A 107 3.63 -4.56 -5.04
C ASN A 107 3.12 -3.82 -3.79
N ARG A 108 1.79 -3.59 -3.73
CA ARG A 108 1.12 -2.87 -2.63
C ARG A 108 0.15 -3.75 -1.83
N PRO A 109 0.63 -4.79 -1.12
CA PRO A 109 -0.23 -5.70 -0.34
C PRO A 109 -1.03 -5.00 0.76
N GLU A 110 -0.55 -3.85 1.26
CA GLU A 110 -1.17 -3.05 2.31
C GLU A 110 -2.55 -2.48 1.92
N THR A 111 -2.86 -2.45 0.62
CA THR A 111 -4.17 -2.02 0.09
C THR A 111 -5.30 -3.03 0.29
N GLY A 112 -5.00 -4.23 0.79
CA GLY A 112 -5.97 -5.31 0.86
C GLY A 112 -6.36 -5.89 -0.50
N CYS A 113 -5.66 -5.55 -1.59
CA CYS A 113 -5.91 -6.09 -2.94
C CYS A 113 -5.96 -7.63 -2.97
N ASN A 114 -5.08 -8.29 -2.20
CA ASN A 114 -5.07 -9.74 -2.01
C ASN A 114 -6.41 -10.28 -1.47
N ALA A 115 -7.15 -9.53 -0.65
CA ALA A 115 -8.45 -9.97 -0.17
C ALA A 115 -9.58 -9.82 -1.20
N ALA A 116 -9.46 -8.89 -2.16
CA ALA A 116 -10.36 -8.83 -3.31
C ALA A 116 -10.03 -9.93 -4.32
N LEU A 117 -8.75 -10.09 -4.68
CA LEU A 117 -8.29 -11.14 -5.60
C LEU A 117 -8.62 -12.55 -5.09
N ALA A 118 -8.49 -12.82 -3.79
CA ALA A 118 -8.90 -14.08 -3.20
C ALA A 118 -10.38 -14.42 -3.44
N ARG A 119 -11.28 -13.42 -3.41
CA ARG A 119 -12.71 -13.58 -3.71
C ARG A 119 -12.96 -13.79 -5.20
N PHE A 120 -12.42 -12.93 -6.05
CA PHE A 120 -12.52 -13.07 -7.51
C PHE A 120 -12.05 -14.45 -8.00
N TYR A 121 -10.90 -14.93 -7.54
CA TYR A 121 -10.43 -16.27 -7.91
C TYR A 121 -11.26 -17.40 -7.26
N ALA A 122 -11.93 -17.18 -6.13
CA ALA A 122 -12.81 -18.17 -5.49
C ALA A 122 -14.21 -18.29 -6.11
N GLU A 123 -14.66 -17.26 -6.83
CA GLU A 123 -15.98 -17.16 -7.49
C GLU A 123 -15.88 -17.31 -9.01
N GLY A 124 -14.74 -16.94 -9.60
CA GLY A 124 -14.49 -16.87 -11.04
C GLY A 124 -14.19 -15.43 -11.47
N VAL A 125 -13.18 -15.24 -12.32
CA VAL A 125 -12.80 -13.90 -12.79
C VAL A 125 -13.86 -13.42 -13.80
N PRO A 126 -14.52 -12.26 -13.58
CA PRO A 126 -15.59 -11.77 -14.44
C PRO A 126 -15.11 -11.47 -15.87
N ALA A 127 -16.05 -11.54 -16.82
CA ALA A 127 -15.79 -11.25 -18.23
C ALA A 127 -15.45 -9.78 -18.46
N ARG A 128 -14.45 -9.51 -19.32
CA ARG A 128 -14.08 -8.16 -19.78
C ARG A 128 -13.99 -8.14 -21.31
N ASP A 129 -14.58 -7.13 -21.94
CA ASP A 129 -14.30 -6.66 -23.32
C ASP A 129 -13.92 -7.77 -24.32
N GLY A 130 -14.88 -8.65 -24.63
CA GLY A 130 -14.71 -9.73 -25.61
C GLY A 130 -14.04 -11.02 -25.10
N LYS A 131 -13.57 -11.06 -23.85
CA LYS A 131 -13.10 -12.28 -23.18
C LYS A 131 -14.23 -12.94 -22.37
N PRO A 132 -14.32 -14.29 -22.34
CA PRO A 132 -15.23 -14.99 -21.44
C PRO A 132 -14.80 -14.81 -19.97
N ALA A 133 -15.74 -14.99 -19.04
CA ALA A 133 -15.41 -15.13 -17.63
C ALA A 133 -14.57 -16.40 -17.40
N SER A 134 -13.61 -16.35 -16.48
CA SER A 134 -12.83 -17.51 -16.07
C SER A 134 -13.52 -18.25 -14.93
N PRO A 135 -13.52 -19.59 -14.91
CA PRO A 135 -14.03 -20.37 -13.78
C PRO A 135 -13.17 -20.14 -12.50
N PRO A 136 -13.66 -20.54 -11.32
CA PRO A 136 -12.90 -20.45 -10.07
C PRO A 136 -11.52 -21.11 -10.14
N ASP A 137 -10.47 -20.37 -9.77
CA ASP A 137 -9.10 -20.85 -9.58
C ASP A 137 -8.80 -20.96 -8.08
N LEU A 138 -9.01 -22.16 -7.52
CA LEU A 138 -8.78 -22.41 -6.10
C LEU A 138 -7.30 -22.28 -5.68
N ARG A 139 -6.34 -22.39 -6.61
CA ARG A 139 -4.90 -22.25 -6.30
C ARG A 139 -4.54 -20.79 -6.12
N ARG A 140 -5.05 -19.90 -7.00
CA ARG A 140 -4.91 -18.45 -6.84
C ARG A 140 -5.73 -17.92 -5.66
N ALA A 141 -6.95 -18.41 -5.46
CA ALA A 141 -7.77 -18.04 -4.31
C ALA A 141 -7.07 -18.37 -2.98
N TYR A 142 -6.49 -19.57 -2.87
CA TYR A 142 -5.70 -19.97 -1.71
C TYR A 142 -4.44 -19.11 -1.55
N TYR A 143 -3.71 -18.87 -2.65
CA TYR A 143 -2.50 -18.03 -2.66
C TYR A 143 -2.76 -16.61 -2.12
N HIS A 144 -3.73 -15.88 -2.70
CA HIS A 144 -4.02 -14.51 -2.26
C HIS A 144 -4.63 -14.46 -0.85
N ALA A 145 -5.40 -15.49 -0.44
CA ALA A 145 -5.86 -15.62 0.94
C ALA A 145 -4.70 -15.84 1.94
N LEU A 146 -3.64 -16.56 1.55
CA LEU A 146 -2.41 -16.68 2.34
C LEU A 146 -1.62 -15.36 2.39
N LEU A 147 -1.51 -14.63 1.27
CA LEU A 147 -0.85 -13.31 1.26
C LEU A 147 -1.58 -12.29 2.13
N HIS A 148 -2.92 -12.29 2.14
CA HIS A 148 -3.67 -11.46 3.06
C HIS A 148 -3.46 -11.89 4.52
N ALA A 149 -3.32 -13.19 4.80
CA ALA A 149 -3.03 -13.71 6.15
C ALA A 149 -1.74 -13.13 6.77
N SER A 150 -0.72 -12.83 5.97
CA SER A 150 0.51 -12.18 6.46
C SER A 150 0.34 -10.68 6.76
N THR A 151 -0.75 -10.04 6.31
CA THR A 151 -0.99 -8.60 6.54
C THR A 151 -1.78 -8.29 7.81
N GLY A 152 -2.46 -9.27 8.43
CA GLY A 152 -3.20 -9.05 9.67
C GLY A 152 -4.39 -10.00 9.88
N ILE A 153 -5.47 -9.45 10.45
CA ILE A 153 -6.69 -10.20 10.81
C ILE A 153 -7.41 -10.65 9.55
N MET A 154 -7.63 -11.96 9.41
CA MET A 154 -8.36 -12.56 8.28
C MET A 154 -9.88 -12.41 8.47
N PRO A 155 -10.61 -11.87 7.48
CA PRO A 155 -12.07 -11.89 7.45
C PRO A 155 -12.67 -13.31 7.48
N PRO A 156 -13.89 -13.50 8.01
CA PRO A 156 -14.53 -14.83 8.09
C PRO A 156 -14.73 -15.50 6.73
N ASP A 157 -15.12 -14.74 5.72
CA ASP A 157 -15.31 -15.20 4.34
C ASP A 157 -13.99 -15.65 3.68
N LEU A 158 -12.89 -14.92 3.93
CA LEU A 158 -11.55 -15.35 3.51
C LEU A 158 -11.09 -16.62 4.24
N THR A 159 -11.48 -16.78 5.51
CA THR A 159 -11.21 -18.00 6.28
C THR A 159 -11.95 -19.20 5.67
N GLU A 160 -13.20 -19.02 5.23
CA GLU A 160 -13.94 -20.04 4.49
C GLU A 160 -13.29 -20.33 3.13
N ILE A 161 -13.01 -19.32 2.30
CA ILE A 161 -12.35 -19.47 0.99
C ILE A 161 -11.05 -20.26 1.12
N LYS A 162 -10.21 -19.90 2.10
CA LYS A 162 -8.94 -20.56 2.41
C LYS A 162 -9.14 -22.03 2.79
N SER A 163 -10.08 -22.32 3.69
CA SER A 163 -10.41 -23.68 4.12
C SER A 163 -10.97 -24.53 2.98
N ARG A 164 -11.94 -23.97 2.23
CA ARG A 164 -12.63 -24.58 1.09
C ARG A 164 -11.69 -24.90 -0.07
N ALA A 165 -10.69 -24.05 -0.32
CA ALA A 165 -9.65 -24.34 -1.29
C ALA A 165 -8.70 -25.45 -0.80
N ARG A 166 -8.20 -25.35 0.45
CA ARG A 166 -7.28 -26.36 1.03
C ARG A 166 -7.90 -27.76 1.09
N GLY A 167 -9.21 -27.86 1.34
CA GLY A 167 -9.96 -29.13 1.34
C GLY A 167 -10.32 -29.70 -0.04
N LYS A 168 -10.05 -28.96 -1.13
CA LYS A 168 -10.32 -29.39 -2.52
C LYS A 168 -9.07 -29.59 -3.36
N LEU A 169 -7.96 -28.93 -3.01
CA LEU A 169 -6.67 -29.08 -3.68
C LEU A 169 -5.94 -30.33 -3.19
N THR A 170 -5.09 -30.93 -4.04
CA THR A 170 -4.23 -32.04 -3.62
C THR A 170 -3.13 -31.56 -2.67
N ALA A 171 -2.60 -32.46 -1.83
CA ALA A 171 -1.51 -32.11 -0.89
C ALA A 171 -0.27 -31.53 -1.58
N ALA A 172 0.03 -31.97 -2.81
CA ALA A 172 1.11 -31.42 -3.63
C ALA A 172 0.84 -29.97 -4.05
N GLU A 173 -0.40 -29.64 -4.45
CA GLU A 173 -0.81 -28.29 -4.85
C GLU A 173 -0.93 -27.34 -3.66
N VAL A 174 -1.42 -27.83 -2.52
CA VAL A 174 -1.44 -27.08 -1.26
C VAL A 174 -0.01 -26.68 -0.88
N LYS A 175 0.95 -27.63 -0.92
CA LYS A 175 2.36 -27.36 -0.66
C LYS A 175 2.95 -26.37 -1.68
N ASP A 176 2.71 -26.58 -2.97
CA ASP A 176 3.18 -25.71 -4.06
C ASP A 176 2.67 -24.26 -3.95
N VAL A 177 1.43 -24.06 -3.49
CA VAL A 177 0.87 -22.74 -3.19
C VAL A 177 1.45 -22.14 -1.90
N GLU A 178 1.58 -22.94 -0.83
CA GLU A 178 2.19 -22.51 0.44
C GLU A 178 3.67 -22.12 0.24
N ASP A 179 4.45 -22.91 -0.50
CA ASP A 179 5.85 -22.62 -0.88
C ASP A 179 6.00 -21.35 -1.73
N ARG A 180 5.00 -21.00 -2.56
CA ARG A 180 4.97 -19.73 -3.30
C ARG A 180 4.62 -18.55 -2.40
N ALA A 181 3.56 -18.68 -1.60
CA ALA A 181 3.11 -17.63 -0.69
C ALA A 181 4.20 -17.28 0.33
N PHE A 182 4.87 -18.30 0.89
CA PHE A 182 5.99 -18.11 1.81
C PHE A 182 7.16 -17.35 1.18
N ARG A 183 7.65 -17.79 0.01
CA ARG A 183 8.74 -17.08 -0.69
C ARG A 183 8.38 -15.64 -1.05
N TRP A 184 7.14 -15.40 -1.51
CA TRP A 184 6.66 -14.05 -1.75
C TRP A 184 6.73 -13.21 -0.46
N VAL A 185 6.22 -13.71 0.67
CA VAL A 185 6.26 -12.99 1.95
C VAL A 185 7.69 -12.78 2.46
N GLU A 186 8.61 -13.73 2.26
CA GLU A 186 10.04 -13.53 2.58
C GLU A 186 10.68 -12.46 1.70
N ASP A 187 10.51 -12.53 0.37
CA ASP A 187 11.11 -11.59 -0.58
C ASP A 187 10.66 -10.14 -0.31
N HIS A 188 9.42 -9.96 0.14
CA HIS A 188 8.83 -8.64 0.42
C HIS A 188 9.10 -8.12 1.84
N ASN A 189 9.42 -9.00 2.80
CA ASN A 189 9.77 -8.60 4.17
C ASN A 189 11.29 -8.54 4.42
N LYS A 190 12.13 -8.79 3.41
CA LYS A 190 13.59 -8.64 3.53
C LYS A 190 13.96 -7.19 3.85
N PRO A 191 14.64 -6.90 4.98
CA PRO A 191 15.15 -5.56 5.23
C PRO A 191 16.18 -5.19 4.15
N GLY A 192 16.13 -3.95 3.65
CA GLY A 192 16.89 -3.46 2.49
C GLY A 192 18.41 -3.30 2.69
N PHE A 193 19.06 -4.17 3.47
CA PHE A 193 20.49 -4.17 3.68
C PHE A 193 21.25 -4.72 2.47
N LYS A 194 21.64 -3.82 1.57
CA LYS A 194 22.84 -4.02 0.76
C LYS A 194 24.06 -3.93 1.68
N LEU A 195 24.64 -5.06 2.06
CA LEU A 195 26.03 -5.10 2.51
C LEU A 195 26.95 -5.01 1.30
N GLU A 196 27.20 -3.79 0.82
CA GLU A 196 28.28 -3.50 -0.13
C GLU A 196 29.61 -3.53 0.63
N VAL A 197 30.04 -4.75 0.98
CA VAL A 197 31.37 -5.02 1.54
C VAL A 197 32.37 -5.03 0.39
N GLU A 198 32.78 -3.84 -0.03
CA GLU A 198 34.03 -3.70 -0.77
C GLU A 198 35.18 -4.07 0.17
N LEU A 199 35.65 -5.32 0.06
CA LEU A 199 36.93 -5.78 0.60
C LEU A 199 38.07 -5.15 -0.22
N ALA A 200 38.22 -3.83 -0.08
CA ALA A 200 39.33 -3.06 -0.60
C ALA A 200 40.61 -3.45 0.16
N ALA A 201 41.27 -4.52 -0.30
CA ALA A 201 42.63 -4.86 0.09
C ALA A 201 43.52 -3.65 -0.24
N GLY A 202 44.12 -3.06 0.78
CA GLY A 202 44.71 -1.72 0.67
C GLY A 202 46.09 -1.70 0.02
N GLU A 203 46.34 -0.68 -0.79
CA GLU A 203 47.67 -0.21 -1.16
C GLU A 203 47.78 1.31 -0.95
N GLY A 204 49.02 1.78 -0.77
CA GLY A 204 49.40 3.19 -0.61
C GLY A 204 50.81 3.27 -0.01
N PRO A 205 51.33 4.46 0.34
CA PRO A 205 50.82 5.82 0.07
C PRO A 205 51.83 6.63 -0.79
N ASP A 206 51.50 7.88 -1.18
CA ASP A 206 52.57 8.86 -1.47
C ASP A 206 52.19 10.33 -1.19
N LYS A 207 53.18 11.24 -1.23
CA LYS A 207 53.22 12.48 -0.43
C LYS A 207 53.27 13.79 -1.24
N ALA A 208 52.42 14.77 -0.88
CA ALA A 208 52.71 16.22 -0.80
C ALA A 208 51.43 17.02 -0.41
N GLY A 209 51.46 18.17 0.26
CA GLY A 209 52.56 18.86 0.95
C GLY A 209 52.61 20.38 0.77
N LYS A 210 51.91 21.18 1.61
CA LYS A 210 52.19 22.64 1.76
C LYS A 210 51.66 23.29 3.05
N LYS A 211 52.50 24.14 3.64
CA LYS A 211 52.19 25.22 4.62
C LYS A 211 51.94 26.53 3.85
N ASN A 212 51.31 27.61 4.34
CA ASN A 212 50.53 27.90 5.56
C ASN A 212 49.27 28.70 5.09
N LYS A 213 48.49 29.54 5.78
CA LYS A 213 48.49 30.35 7.04
C LYS A 213 47.02 30.36 7.55
N ASP A 214 46.54 31.02 8.61
CA ASP A 214 47.07 32.02 9.55
C ASP A 214 46.84 31.58 11.02
N GLY A 215 47.58 32.14 11.98
CA GLY A 215 47.78 31.49 13.28
C GLY A 215 46.68 31.68 14.35
N LYS A 216 46.04 30.58 14.77
CA LYS A 216 45.59 30.38 16.16
C LYS A 216 45.68 28.89 16.51
N ALA A 217 46.40 28.56 17.58
CA ALA A 217 46.61 27.18 18.01
C ALA A 217 46.20 27.00 19.48
N THR A 218 45.46 25.93 19.76
CA THR A 218 45.15 25.42 21.10
C THR A 218 45.18 23.90 21.01
N THR A 219 46.25 23.29 21.51
CA THR A 219 46.53 21.85 21.36
C THR A 219 46.23 21.10 22.64
N THR A 220 45.28 20.17 22.58
CA THR A 220 45.16 19.03 23.49
C THR A 220 44.85 17.80 22.65
N ASP A 221 45.84 17.38 21.87
CA ASP A 221 45.81 16.11 21.14
C ASP A 221 46.03 14.96 22.13
N GLU A 222 44.96 14.50 22.78
CA GLU A 222 44.89 13.08 23.17
C GLU A 222 44.37 12.30 21.97
N PRO A 223 45.05 11.22 21.52
CA PRO A 223 44.50 10.36 20.48
C PRO A 223 43.17 9.77 20.94
N ILE A 224 42.11 9.96 20.15
CA ILE A 224 40.87 9.21 20.35
C ILE A 224 41.18 7.75 20.06
N ASP A 225 41.26 6.95 21.11
CA ASP A 225 41.48 5.50 21.06
C ASP A 225 40.30 4.80 20.37
N THR A 226 40.41 4.66 19.05
CA THR A 226 39.48 3.89 18.20
C THR A 226 39.79 2.39 18.19
N SER A 227 40.71 1.91 19.02
CA SER A 227 41.25 0.54 18.95
C SER A 227 40.30 -0.44 19.64
N ASP A 228 40.22 -0.40 20.97
CA ASP A 228 39.55 -1.45 21.74
C ASP A 228 38.24 -0.98 22.37
N LYS A 229 38.19 0.19 23.02
CA LYS A 229 36.98 0.62 23.79
C LYS A 229 35.73 0.81 22.93
N ALA A 230 35.88 1.26 21.68
CA ALA A 230 34.75 1.40 20.76
C ALA A 230 34.22 0.02 20.31
N LEU A 231 35.14 -0.94 20.08
CA LEU A 231 34.79 -2.32 19.75
C LEU A 231 34.16 -3.03 20.95
N ASP A 232 34.71 -2.86 22.15
CA ASP A 232 34.22 -3.46 23.39
C ASP A 232 32.84 -2.88 23.79
N LEU A 233 32.60 -1.59 23.54
CA LEU A 233 31.27 -1.00 23.69
C LEU A 233 30.27 -1.53 22.65
N ALA A 234 30.68 -1.73 21.40
CA ALA A 234 29.85 -2.34 20.37
C ALA A 234 29.52 -3.81 20.69
N ILE A 235 30.51 -4.59 21.11
CA ILE A 235 30.36 -5.98 21.57
C ILE A 235 29.47 -6.04 22.82
N LYS A 236 29.63 -5.11 23.77
CA LYS A 236 28.79 -5.03 24.96
C LYS A 236 27.35 -4.66 24.64
N ASN A 237 27.11 -3.72 23.73
CA ASN A 237 25.76 -3.40 23.22
C ASN A 237 25.16 -4.58 22.43
N GLN A 238 25.97 -5.33 21.69
CA GLN A 238 25.54 -6.57 21.01
C GLN A 238 25.19 -7.68 22.03
N GLN A 239 25.98 -7.83 23.11
CA GLN A 239 25.70 -8.76 24.19
C GLN A 239 24.50 -8.34 25.06
N GLU A 240 24.28 -7.04 25.27
CA GLU A 240 23.11 -6.54 26.01
C GLU A 240 21.83 -6.63 25.18
N SER A 241 21.88 -6.33 23.88
CA SER A 241 20.75 -6.62 22.98
C SER A 241 20.48 -8.14 22.87
N ALA A 242 21.51 -8.99 22.85
CA ALA A 242 21.34 -10.45 22.93
C ALA A 242 20.90 -10.98 24.32
N LYS A 243 20.88 -10.13 25.37
CA LYS A 243 20.28 -10.43 26.68
C LYS A 243 18.86 -9.87 26.81
N GLN A 244 18.57 -8.73 26.17
CA GLN A 244 17.24 -8.12 26.13
C GLN A 244 16.31 -8.85 25.14
N VAL A 245 16.83 -9.29 24.00
CA VAL A 245 16.19 -10.31 23.16
C VAL A 245 16.34 -11.65 23.87
N ALA A 246 15.43 -11.91 24.80
CA ALA A 246 15.26 -13.26 25.34
C ALA A 246 15.07 -14.22 24.15
N PRO A 247 15.90 -15.29 24.02
CA PRO A 247 15.73 -16.22 22.92
C PRO A 247 14.32 -16.81 22.98
N LEU A 248 13.65 -16.93 21.83
CA LEU A 248 12.31 -17.54 21.72
C LEU A 248 12.40 -19.05 21.97
N GLY A 249 12.62 -19.40 23.24
CA GLY A 249 13.15 -20.66 23.72
C GLY A 249 12.26 -21.84 23.38
N LYS A 250 12.53 -22.45 22.22
CA LYS A 250 11.72 -23.53 21.64
C LYS A 250 10.21 -23.21 21.70
N GLN A 251 9.82 -21.99 21.29
CA GLN A 251 8.39 -21.71 21.10
C GLN A 251 7.80 -22.81 20.21
N LYS A 252 6.71 -23.41 20.71
CA LYS A 252 6.31 -24.76 20.31
C LYS A 252 6.04 -24.82 18.81
N ARG A 253 6.49 -25.90 18.15
CA ARG A 253 5.94 -26.29 16.84
C ARG A 253 4.41 -26.18 16.93
N TYR A 254 3.81 -25.32 16.11
CA TYR A 254 2.38 -25.36 15.89
C TYR A 254 2.08 -26.63 15.09
N LEU A 255 1.89 -27.73 15.82
CA LEU A 255 1.27 -28.92 15.29
C LEU A 255 -0.14 -28.53 14.87
N LEU A 256 -0.38 -28.58 13.55
CA LEU A 256 -1.73 -28.59 13.02
C LEU A 256 -2.53 -29.67 13.76
N PRO A 257 -3.75 -29.39 14.25
CA PRO A 257 -4.58 -30.42 14.87
C PRO A 257 -4.79 -31.58 13.89
N SER A 258 -4.17 -32.73 14.19
CA SER A 258 -4.41 -33.97 13.47
C SER A 258 -5.81 -34.44 13.81
N ALA A 259 -6.76 -34.19 12.92
CA ALA A 259 -8.10 -34.73 13.03
C ALA A 259 -8.06 -36.25 12.80
N ASP A 260 -7.95 -37.02 13.89
CA ASP A 260 -8.30 -38.44 13.92
C ASP A 260 -8.33 -39.02 15.35
N ARG A 261 -9.52 -39.18 15.94
CA ARG A 261 -10.11 -40.51 16.23
C ARG A 261 -11.40 -40.46 17.06
N GLU A 262 -12.24 -41.44 16.79
CA GLU A 262 -13.56 -41.68 17.38
C GLU A 262 -13.49 -42.27 18.81
N LYS A 263 -14.70 -42.37 19.42
CA LYS A 263 -15.08 -43.20 20.57
C LYS A 263 -14.63 -42.67 21.95
N LYS A 264 -15.46 -42.74 23.00
CA LYS A 264 -16.80 -43.36 23.13
C LYS A 264 -17.88 -42.34 23.45
#